data_AF-A0A3D1FWS1-F1
#
_entry.id   AF-A0A3D1FWS1-F1
#
_cell.length_a   1.000
_cell.length_b   1.000
_cell.length_c   1.000
_cell.angle_alpha   90.00
_cell.angle_beta   90.00
_cell.angle_gamma   90.00
#
_symmetry.space_group_name_H-M   'P 1'
#
loop_
_entity.id
_entity.type
_entity.pdbx_description
1 polymer ?
#
loop_
_entity_poly.entity_id
_entity_poly.type
_entity_poly.pdbx_seq_one_letter_code
_entity_poly.pdbx_strand_id
1 'polypeptide(L)'
;DQLSHALTTRLRISSNPTDLSACNTFIITVPTDINPDKSPNLDPLIQASRTIGQHLRPGDLVIYESTTYPGCTEEVCVPIL
;
A
#
# COMPACT_ATOMS: atom_id res chain seq x y z
N ASP A 1 -16.85 -7.23 -20.92
CA ASP A 1 -16.46 -7.08 -19.50
C ASP A 1 -14.99 -6.66 -19.43
N GLN A 2 -14.70 -5.48 -18.88
CA GLN A 2 -13.37 -4.85 -18.92
C GLN A 2 -12.36 -5.56 -17.99
N LEU A 3 -12.81 -6.06 -16.84
CA LEU A 3 -11.95 -6.75 -15.88
C LEU A 3 -11.39 -8.04 -16.47
N SER A 4 -12.26 -8.86 -17.06
CA SER A 4 -11.87 -10.09 -17.75
C SER A 4 -10.81 -9.86 -18.84
N HIS A 5 -10.88 -8.75 -19.57
CA HIS A 5 -9.87 -8.39 -20.57
C HIS A 5 -8.55 -7.92 -19.93
N ALA A 6 -8.60 -7.14 -18.85
CA ALA A 6 -7.40 -6.68 -18.15
C ALA A 6 -6.58 -7.86 -17.60
N LEU A 7 -7.26 -8.85 -17.01
CA LEU A 7 -6.64 -10.05 -16.42
C LEU A 7 -5.89 -10.92 -17.43
N THR A 8 -6.25 -10.86 -18.72
CA THR A 8 -5.59 -11.62 -19.79
C THR A 8 -4.47 -10.84 -20.49
N THR A 9 -4.25 -9.57 -20.12
CA THR A 9 -3.33 -8.68 -20.83
C THR A 9 -2.27 -8.05 -19.93
N ARG A 10 -2.64 -7.08 -19.08
CA ARG A 10 -1.69 -6.26 -18.31
C ARG A 10 -1.93 -6.23 -16.80
N LEU A 11 -2.99 -6.87 -16.32
CA LEU A 11 -3.28 -6.98 -14.89
C LEU A 11 -2.88 -8.37 -14.39
N ARG A 12 -2.00 -8.41 -13.39
CA ARG A 12 -1.65 -9.63 -12.67
C ARG A 12 -2.06 -9.47 -11.22
N ILE A 13 -2.78 -10.47 -10.69
CA ILE A 13 -3.10 -10.56 -9.26
C ILE A 13 -2.08 -11.47 -8.61
N SER A 14 -1.55 -11.08 -7.45
CA SER A 14 -0.61 -11.88 -6.68
C SER A 14 -0.81 -11.70 -5.18
N SER A 15 -0.45 -12.73 -4.42
CA SER A 15 -0.29 -12.71 -2.97
C SER A 15 1.15 -13.01 -2.55
N ASN A 16 2.10 -13.09 -3.50
CA ASN A 16 3.51 -13.35 -3.22
C ASN A 16 4.30 -12.03 -3.14
N PRO A 17 4.86 -11.67 -1.97
CA PRO A 17 5.62 -10.42 -1.80
C PRO A 17 6.82 -10.29 -2.76
N THR A 18 7.42 -11.40 -3.21
CA THR A 18 8.59 -11.33 -4.11
C THR A 18 8.27 -10.67 -5.45
N ASP A 19 7.00 -10.62 -5.85
CA ASP A 19 6.57 -9.94 -7.06
C ASP A 19 6.73 -8.41 -6.99
N LEU A 20 6.83 -7.84 -5.78
CA LEU A 20 7.01 -6.40 -5.56
C LEU A 20 8.38 -5.91 -6.04
N SER A 21 9.41 -6.76 -6.06
CA SER A 21 10.77 -6.39 -6.49
C SER A 21 10.86 -5.95 -7.96
N ALA A 22 9.87 -6.30 -8.78
CA ALA A 22 9.79 -5.87 -10.18
C ALA A 22 9.13 -4.49 -10.35
N CYS A 23 8.54 -3.93 -9.30
CA CYS A 23 7.81 -2.67 -9.31
C CYS A 23 8.68 -1.49 -8.83
N ASN A 24 8.28 -0.29 -9.20
CA ASN A 24 8.91 0.97 -8.76
C ASN A 24 7.89 2.05 -8.36
N THR A 25 6.59 1.75 -8.46
CA THR A 25 5.49 2.61 -8.01
C THR A 25 4.50 1.76 -7.26
N PHE A 26 4.15 2.18 -6.05
CA PHE A 26 3.32 1.45 -5.12
C PHE A 26 2.14 2.33 -4.71
N ILE A 27 0.91 1.87 -4.95
CA ILE A 27 -0.31 2.55 -4.51
C ILE A 27 -0.92 1.71 -3.40
N ILE A 28 -1.07 2.28 -2.20
CA ILE A 28 -1.61 1.59 -1.03
C ILE A 28 -3.06 2.04 -0.82
N THR A 29 -3.99 1.09 -0.94
CA THR A 29 -5.45 1.27 -0.82
C THR A 29 -6.06 0.32 0.21
N VAL A 30 -5.33 0.02 1.28
CA VAL A 30 -5.80 -0.89 2.35
C VAL A 30 -6.83 -0.20 3.25
N PRO A 31 -7.73 -0.95 3.92
CA PRO A 31 -8.72 -0.35 4.81
C PRO A 31 -8.08 0.35 6.01
N THR A 32 -8.76 1.38 6.48
CA THR A 32 -8.44 2.17 7.68
C THR A 32 -9.70 2.31 8.53
N ASP A 33 -10.26 1.15 8.91
CA ASP A 33 -11.49 1.07 9.71
C ASP A 33 -11.38 1.87 11.00
N ILE A 34 -12.50 2.28 11.59
CA ILE A 34 -12.49 3.14 12.78
C ILE A 34 -12.54 2.30 14.06
N ASN A 35 -11.62 2.59 14.99
CA ASN A 35 -11.58 2.01 16.33
C ASN A 35 -12.72 2.54 17.22
N PRO A 36 -13.02 1.89 18.38
CA PRO A 36 -14.06 2.37 19.30
C PRO A 36 -13.85 3.79 19.83
N ASP A 37 -12.59 4.24 19.92
CA ASP A 37 -12.21 5.60 20.34
C ASP A 37 -12.26 6.63 19.19
N LYS A 38 -12.74 6.22 18.01
CA LYS A 38 -12.84 6.99 16.77
C LYS A 38 -11.51 7.30 16.08
N SER A 39 -10.39 6.73 16.55
CA SER A 39 -9.14 6.76 15.79
C SER A 39 -9.20 5.80 14.60
N PRO A 40 -8.47 6.05 13.50
CA PRO A 40 -8.35 5.06 12.44
C PRO A 40 -7.46 3.90 12.91
N ASN A 41 -7.87 2.68 12.59
CA ASN A 41 -7.05 1.50 12.68
C ASN A 41 -6.03 1.54 11.53
N LEU A 42 -4.77 1.81 11.87
CA LEU A 42 -3.68 1.89 10.90
C LEU A 42 -2.97 0.54 10.69
N ASP A 43 -3.37 -0.54 11.36
CA ASP A 43 -2.69 -1.84 11.25
C ASP A 43 -2.54 -2.30 9.79
N PRO A 44 -3.60 -2.28 8.94
CA PRO A 44 -3.44 -2.68 7.54
C PRO A 44 -2.45 -1.78 6.78
N LEU A 45 -2.45 -0.48 7.04
CA LEU A 45 -1.56 0.52 6.44
C LEU A 45 -0.10 0.28 6.84
N ILE A 46 0.13 0.00 8.12
CA ILE A 46 1.44 -0.30 8.70
C ILE A 46 1.99 -1.60 8.09
N GLN A 47 1.17 -2.66 8.03
CA GLN A 47 1.61 -3.94 7.46
C GLN A 47 1.90 -3.83 5.96
N ALA A 48 1.08 -3.09 5.21
CA ALA A 48 1.35 -2.81 3.80
C ALA A 48 2.67 -2.04 3.63
N SER A 49 2.89 -0.98 4.42
CA SER A 49 4.11 -0.18 4.40
C SER A 49 5.35 -1.01 4.73
N ARG A 50 5.29 -1.87 5.76
CA ARG A 50 6.39 -2.80 6.09
C ARG A 50 6.69 -3.78 4.97
N THR A 51 5.65 -4.30 4.33
CA THR A 51 5.79 -5.26 3.23
C THR A 51 6.48 -4.59 2.06
N ILE A 52 6.03 -3.41 1.63
CA ILE A 52 6.66 -2.73 0.49
C ILE A 52 8.06 -2.21 0.83
N GLY A 53 8.31 -1.75 2.06
CA GLY A 53 9.61 -1.20 2.49
C GLY A 53 10.77 -2.18 2.30
N GLN A 54 10.51 -3.49 2.45
CA GLN A 54 11.49 -4.55 2.19
C GLN A 54 11.90 -4.69 0.72
N HIS A 55 11.13 -4.10 -0.21
CA HIS A 55 11.34 -4.18 -1.65
C HIS A 55 11.66 -2.83 -2.29
N LEU A 56 11.63 -1.73 -1.53
CA LEU A 56 11.92 -0.39 -2.04
C LEU A 56 13.38 -0.23 -2.43
N ARG A 57 13.59 0.54 -3.49
CA ARG A 57 14.90 0.99 -3.97
C ARG A 57 14.93 2.52 -4.05
N PRO A 58 16.12 3.14 -3.95
CA PRO A 58 16.25 4.57 -4.18
C PRO A 58 15.62 4.98 -5.53
N GLY A 59 14.70 5.94 -5.48
CA GLY A 59 13.96 6.43 -6.65
C GLY A 59 12.57 5.82 -6.87
N ASP A 60 12.17 4.82 -6.08
CA ASP A 60 10.80 4.29 -6.12
C ASP A 60 9.79 5.30 -5.53
N LEU A 61 8.53 5.21 -5.98
CA LEU A 61 7.42 6.08 -5.58
C LEU A 61 6.37 5.31 -4.76
N VAL A 62 6.00 5.85 -3.59
CA VAL A 62 4.89 5.33 -2.77
C VAL A 62 3.78 6.37 -2.69
N ILE A 63 2.56 5.95 -3.02
CA ILE A 63 1.34 6.76 -2.99
C ILE A 63 0.36 6.10 -2.02
N TYR A 64 -0.11 6.87 -1.04
CA TYR A 64 -1.12 6.43 -0.09
C TYR A 64 -2.49 6.99 -0.50
N GLU A 65 -3.42 6.09 -0.84
CA GLU A 65 -4.81 6.44 -1.18
C GLU A 65 -5.82 6.00 -0.10
N SER A 66 -5.36 5.25 0.91
CA SER A 66 -6.14 4.97 2.11
C SER A 66 -6.53 6.26 2.84
N THR A 67 -7.80 6.39 3.21
CA THR A 67 -8.30 7.55 3.96
C THR A 67 -7.68 7.59 5.36
N THR A 68 -6.93 8.63 5.66
CA THR A 68 -6.24 8.82 6.94
C THR A 68 -6.37 10.27 7.43
N TYR A 69 -5.78 10.56 8.58
CA TYR A 69 -5.70 11.91 9.11
C TYR A 69 -4.51 12.68 8.51
N PRO A 70 -4.53 14.03 8.47
CA PRO A 70 -3.42 14.83 7.98
C PRO A 70 -2.13 14.58 8.78
N GLY A 71 -1.00 14.36 8.11
CA GLY A 71 0.28 14.06 8.76
C GLY A 71 0.57 12.56 8.93
N CYS A 72 -0.41 11.68 8.67
CA CYS A 72 -0.21 10.23 8.81
C CYS A 72 0.93 9.69 7.94
N THR A 73 1.15 10.27 6.75
CA THR A 73 2.27 9.90 5.88
C THR A 73 3.61 10.17 6.57
N GLU A 74 3.81 11.38 7.09
CA GLU A 74 5.06 11.82 7.69
C GLU A 74 5.31 11.18 9.07
N GLU A 75 4.25 11.03 9.87
CA GLU A 75 4.33 10.58 11.25
C GLU A 75 4.39 9.05 11.39
N VAL A 76 3.73 8.32 10.49
CA VAL A 76 3.58 6.86 10.60
C VAL A 76 4.24 6.15 9.44
N CYS A 77 3.95 6.54 8.20
CA CYS A 77 4.38 5.79 7.03
C CYS A 77 5.88 5.93 6.77
N VAL A 78 6.40 7.17 6.70
CA VAL A 78 7.82 7.45 6.44
C VAL A 78 8.76 6.75 7.44
N PRO A 79 8.51 6.73 8.75
CA PRO A 79 9.36 6.00 9.71
C PRO A 79 9.39 4.46 9.54
N ILE A 80 8.46 3.88 8.77
CA ILE A 80 8.35 2.43 8.54
C ILE A 80 9.06 1.99 7.27
N LEU A 81 9.20 2.88 6.29
CA LEU A 81 9.86 2.65 5.00
C LEU A 81 11.38 2.74 5.13
#